data_AF-A0A2W0B9S4-F1
#
_entry.id   AF-A0A2W0B9S4-F1
#
_cell.length_a   1.000
_cell.length_b   1.000
_cell.length_c   1.000
_cell.angle_alpha   90.00
_cell.angle_beta   90.00
_cell.angle_gamma   90.00
#
_symmetry.space_group_name_H-M   'P 1'
#
loop_
_entity.id
_entity.type
_entity.pdbx_description
1 polymer ?
#
loop_
_entity_poly.entity_id
_entity_poly.type
_entity_poly.pdbx_seq_one_letter_code
_entity_poly.pdbx_strand_id
1 'polypeptide(L)'
;MLTSIPFLGPIRAALLIARVQTSFRFRGKRQFWAYCGLALETRSSADYRLVEGELRRAQKPLFIRGLNQNHNHDLKNIFKAAATTASGSPGPFRDYYETLLGKGMKPEMARLTLARKIAAISLIVWKKGERFDPEQLKAQAA
;
A
#
# COMPACT_ATOMS: atom_id res chain seq x y z
N MET A 1 -8.60 13.75 11.26
CA MET A 1 -7.46 13.64 10.31
C MET A 1 -7.72 12.54 9.29
N LEU A 2 -7.81 11.26 9.68
CA LEU A 2 -8.04 10.15 8.74
C LEU A 2 -9.33 10.28 7.90
N THR A 3 -10.39 10.84 8.46
CA THR A 3 -11.65 11.12 7.76
C THR A 3 -11.56 12.17 6.67
N SER A 4 -10.46 12.93 6.60
CA SER A 4 -10.21 13.87 5.49
C SER A 4 -9.76 13.18 4.21
N ILE A 5 -9.35 11.90 4.29
CA ILE A 5 -8.98 11.10 3.13
C ILE A 5 -10.28 10.65 2.44
N PRO A 6 -10.48 10.97 1.14
CA PRO A 6 -11.66 10.52 0.41
C PRO A 6 -11.84 9.00 0.49
N PHE A 7 -13.08 8.55 0.60
CA PHE A 7 -13.47 7.13 0.70
C PHE A 7 -13.02 6.40 1.99
N LEU A 8 -12.43 7.13 2.95
CA LEU A 8 -12.10 6.66 4.29
C LEU A 8 -13.00 7.34 5.34
N GLY A 9 -14.31 7.04 5.27
CA GLY A 9 -15.31 7.60 6.18
C GLY A 9 -15.11 7.23 7.66
N PRO A 10 -15.92 7.80 8.59
CA PRO A 10 -15.70 7.69 10.03
C PRO A 10 -15.65 6.24 10.54
N ILE A 11 -16.50 5.35 10.03
CA ILE A 11 -16.52 3.93 10.40
C ILE A 11 -15.21 3.25 9.99
N ARG A 12 -14.77 3.45 8.74
CA ARG A 12 -13.51 2.87 8.23
C ARG A 12 -12.30 3.44 8.96
N ALA A 13 -12.32 4.73 9.28
CA ALA A 13 -11.28 5.38 10.06
C ALA A 13 -11.20 4.84 11.50
N ALA A 14 -12.34 4.65 12.17
CA ALA A 14 -12.40 4.07 13.50
C ALA A 14 -11.89 2.62 13.52
N LEU A 15 -12.32 1.78 12.57
CA LEU A 15 -11.82 0.41 12.41
C LEU A 15 -10.31 0.37 12.13
N LEU A 16 -9.82 1.27 11.27
CA LEU A 16 -8.39 1.41 10.99
C LEU A 16 -7.62 1.73 12.28
N ILE A 17 -8.11 2.69 13.08
CA ILE A 17 -7.51 3.04 14.37
C ILE A 17 -7.53 1.85 15.33
N ALA A 18 -8.66 1.18 15.48
CA ALA A 18 -8.81 0.05 16.39
C ALA A 18 -7.89 -1.13 16.03
N ARG A 19 -7.76 -1.46 14.74
CA ARG A 19 -6.95 -2.61 14.28
C ARG A 19 -5.44 -2.35 14.23
N VAL A 20 -5.05 -1.09 14.07
CA VAL A 20 -3.63 -0.70 14.02
C VAL A 20 -3.11 -0.25 15.39
N GLN A 21 -3.98 0.34 16.21
CA GLN A 21 -3.72 0.97 17.52
C GLN A 21 -2.77 2.16 17.46
N THR A 22 -1.55 1.97 16.96
CA THR A 22 -0.54 3.02 16.80
C THR A 22 0.11 2.98 15.42
N SER A 23 0.11 4.11 14.73
CA SER A 23 0.75 4.25 13.41
C SER A 23 2.29 4.14 13.50
N PHE A 24 2.87 4.44 14.67
CA PHE A 24 4.31 4.45 14.90
C PHE A 24 4.94 3.05 14.96
N ARG A 25 4.15 1.99 15.14
CA ARG A 25 4.66 0.61 15.12
C ARG A 25 5.19 0.17 13.75
N PHE A 26 4.80 0.88 12.68
CA PHE A 26 5.28 0.58 11.33
C PHE A 26 6.42 1.52 10.95
N ARG A 27 7.60 0.98 10.64
CA ARG A 27 8.73 1.80 10.20
C ARG A 27 8.45 2.50 8.88
N GLY A 28 7.78 1.83 7.95
CA GLY A 28 7.45 2.39 6.64
C GLY A 28 6.27 1.71 5.96
N LYS A 29 5.87 2.28 4.82
CA LYS A 29 4.67 1.83 4.06
C LYS A 29 4.72 0.36 3.65
N ARG A 30 5.91 -0.20 3.38
CA ARG A 30 6.05 -1.61 2.96
C ARG A 30 5.60 -2.58 4.07
N GLN A 31 6.00 -2.32 5.31
CA GLN A 31 5.58 -3.09 6.48
C GLN A 31 4.07 -2.94 6.70
N PHE A 32 3.54 -1.72 6.49
CA PHE A 32 2.11 -1.48 6.61
C PHE A 32 1.30 -2.19 5.52
N TRP A 33 1.77 -2.20 4.27
CA TRP A 33 1.15 -2.96 3.17
C TRP A 33 1.12 -4.45 3.47
N ALA A 34 2.19 -5.01 4.05
CA ALA A 34 2.23 -6.42 4.43
C ALA A 34 1.19 -6.73 5.51
N TYR A 35 1.09 -5.87 6.54
CA TYR A 35 0.08 -6.01 7.59
C TYR A 35 -1.36 -5.89 7.06
N CYS A 36 -1.60 -5.03 6.07
CA CYS A 36 -2.90 -4.85 5.44
C CYS A 36 -3.21 -5.87 4.34
N GLY A 37 -2.32 -6.83 4.05
CA GLY A 37 -2.54 -7.85 3.00
C GLY A 37 -2.49 -7.28 1.58
N LEU A 38 -1.78 -6.18 1.38
CA LEU A 38 -1.57 -5.50 0.10
C LEU A 38 -0.15 -5.74 -0.45
N ALA A 39 0.79 -6.24 0.36
CA ALA A 39 2.16 -6.54 -0.11
C ALA A 39 2.24 -7.91 -0.80
N LEU A 40 3.16 -8.01 -1.76
CA LEU A 40 3.56 -9.29 -2.31
C LEU A 40 4.40 -10.05 -1.28
N GLU A 41 4.11 -11.33 -1.14
CA GLU A 41 4.94 -12.28 -0.42
C GLU A 41 6.00 -12.83 -1.38
N THR A 42 7.26 -12.59 -1.05
CA THR A 42 8.41 -13.10 -1.79
C THR A 42 9.22 -13.99 -0.88
N ARG A 43 9.60 -15.17 -1.37
CA ARG A 43 10.54 -16.06 -0.66
C ARG A 43 11.86 -16.06 -1.40
N SER A 44 12.94 -15.77 -0.70
CA SER A 44 14.31 -15.88 -1.23
C SER A 44 15.13 -16.80 -0.31
N SER A 45 16.07 -17.52 -0.90
CA SER A 45 17.02 -18.39 -0.20
C SER A 45 18.33 -18.45 -0.98
N ALA A 46 19.44 -18.68 -0.28
CA ALA A 46 20.79 -18.60 -0.84
C ALA A 46 21.00 -17.26 -1.57
N ASP A 47 20.75 -16.17 -0.84
CA ASP A 47 20.81 -14.79 -1.32
C ASP A 47 22.26 -14.28 -1.54
N TYR A 48 23.23 -15.04 -1.04
CA TYR A 48 24.66 -14.77 -1.21
C TYR A 48 25.34 -15.98 -1.85
N ARG A 49 26.28 -15.71 -2.76
CA ARG A 49 27.20 -16.68 -3.35
C ARG A 49 28.63 -16.21 -3.12
N LEU A 50 29.50 -17.15 -2.79
CA LEU A 50 30.94 -16.95 -2.80
C LEU A 50 31.40 -16.91 -4.26
N VAL A 51 31.93 -15.78 -4.71
CA VAL A 51 32.56 -15.61 -6.02
C VAL A 51 33.97 -15.07 -5.73
N GLU A 52 35.00 -15.83 -6.11
CA GLU A 52 36.42 -15.45 -5.91
C GLU A 52 36.77 -15.13 -4.44
N GLY A 53 36.17 -15.84 -3.48
CA GLY A 53 36.42 -15.62 -2.05
C GLY A 53 35.61 -14.48 -1.42
N GLU A 54 34.84 -13.72 -2.21
CA GLU A 54 33.97 -12.65 -1.72
C GLU A 54 32.49 -13.08 -1.68
N LEU A 55 31.79 -12.72 -0.60
CA LEU A 55 30.34 -12.86 -0.49
C LEU A 55 29.64 -11.82 -1.39
N ARG A 56 29.18 -12.25 -2.57
CA ARG A 56 28.40 -11.40 -3.48
C ARG A 56 26.92 -11.76 -3.41
N ARG A 57 26.05 -10.74 -3.44
CA ARG A 57 24.60 -10.95 -3.49
C ARG A 57 24.23 -11.63 -4.81
N ALA A 58 23.59 -12.78 -4.73
CA ALA A 58 23.15 -13.52 -5.90
C ALA A 58 22.01 -12.77 -6.60
N GLN A 59 22.21 -12.36 -7.85
CA GLN A 59 21.15 -11.85 -8.71
C GLN A 59 20.27 -13.04 -9.12
N LYS A 60 19.17 -13.26 -8.39
CA LYS A 60 18.17 -14.29 -8.70
C LYS A 60 16.80 -13.64 -8.87
N PRO A 61 15.94 -14.19 -9.74
CA PRO A 61 14.54 -13.78 -9.80
C PRO A 61 13.88 -14.04 -8.44
N LEU A 62 13.20 -13.02 -7.89
CA LEU A 62 12.44 -13.16 -6.66
C LEU A 62 11.29 -14.13 -6.88
N PHE A 63 11.18 -15.15 -6.03
CA PHE A 63 10.05 -16.09 -6.10
C PHE A 63 8.82 -15.46 -5.45
N ILE A 64 7.93 -14.89 -6.28
CA ILE A 64 6.67 -14.27 -5.85
C ILE A 64 5.66 -15.37 -5.55
N ARG A 65 5.22 -15.47 -4.29
CA ARG A 65 4.20 -16.46 -3.84
C ARG A 65 2.77 -15.93 -3.89
N GLY A 66 2.58 -14.66 -4.23
CA GLY A 66 1.27 -14.00 -4.25
C GLY A 66 1.18 -12.87 -3.23
N LEU A 67 -0.02 -12.56 -2.74
CA LEU A 67 -0.22 -11.61 -1.64
C LEU A 67 -0.05 -12.32 -0.29
N ASN A 68 0.50 -11.63 0.70
CA ASN A 68 0.68 -12.16 2.05
C ASN A 68 -0.63 -12.72 2.61
N GLN A 69 -0.65 -14.02 2.96
CA GLN A 69 -1.83 -14.68 3.54
C GLN A 69 -2.04 -14.29 5.01
N ASN A 70 -0.96 -14.08 5.77
CA ASN A 70 -1.04 -13.68 7.17
C ASN A 70 -1.16 -12.15 7.28
N HIS A 71 -2.38 -11.65 7.20
CA HIS A 71 -2.68 -10.22 7.22
C HIS A 71 -3.97 -9.92 7.99
N ASN A 72 -4.21 -8.64 8.27
CA ASN A 72 -5.47 -8.20 8.84
C ASN A 72 -6.55 -8.07 7.75
N HIS A 73 -7.54 -8.96 7.77
CA HIS A 73 -8.62 -9.00 6.76
C HIS A 73 -9.48 -7.73 6.73
N ASP A 74 -9.75 -7.11 7.89
CA ASP A 74 -10.52 -5.87 7.95
C ASP A 74 -9.79 -4.73 7.25
N LEU A 75 -8.49 -4.60 7.50
CA LEU A 75 -7.68 -3.57 6.85
C LEU A 75 -7.57 -3.79 5.34
N LYS A 76 -7.44 -5.05 4.90
CA LYS A 76 -7.50 -5.37 3.48
C LYS A 76 -8.83 -4.95 2.88
N ASN A 77 -9.94 -5.26 3.54
CA ASN A 77 -11.27 -4.90 3.08
C ASN A 77 -11.46 -3.38 3.02
N ILE A 78 -10.99 -2.64 4.02
CA ILE A 78 -11.05 -1.17 4.06
C ILE A 78 -10.34 -0.58 2.83
N PHE A 79 -9.09 -0.93 2.59
CA PHE A 79 -8.31 -0.33 1.50
C PHE A 79 -8.72 -0.83 0.13
N LYS A 80 -9.10 -2.11 0.01
CA LYS A 80 -9.65 -2.65 -1.24
C LYS A 80 -10.97 -1.97 -1.59
N ALA A 81 -11.90 -1.84 -0.65
CA ALA A 81 -13.18 -1.19 -0.88
C ALA A 81 -13.01 0.30 -1.19
N ALA A 82 -12.11 0.99 -0.48
CA ALA A 82 -11.78 2.39 -0.77
C ALA A 82 -11.27 2.55 -2.21
N ALA A 83 -10.34 1.70 -2.65
CA ALA A 83 -9.82 1.74 -4.02
C ALA A 83 -10.88 1.40 -5.07
N THR A 84 -11.76 0.43 -4.81
CA THR A 84 -12.87 0.10 -5.73
C THR A 84 -13.76 1.30 -5.95
N THR A 85 -14.24 1.95 -4.88
CA THR A 85 -15.08 3.15 -5.00
C THR A 85 -14.33 4.31 -5.63
N ALA A 86 -13.10 4.57 -5.19
CA ALA A 86 -12.26 5.65 -5.69
C ALA A 86 -11.93 5.52 -7.19
N SER A 87 -11.88 4.30 -7.73
CA SER A 87 -11.64 4.08 -9.16
C SER A 87 -12.82 4.47 -10.06
N GLY A 88 -14.05 4.53 -9.52
CA GLY A 88 -15.26 4.89 -10.26
C GLY A 88 -15.78 6.31 -9.98
N SER A 89 -15.49 6.84 -8.79
CA SER A 89 -16.00 8.15 -8.37
C SER A 89 -15.07 9.30 -8.77
N PRO A 90 -15.59 10.47 -9.20
CA PRO A 90 -14.77 11.64 -9.49
C PRO A 90 -13.85 12.05 -8.33
N GLY A 91 -12.65 12.52 -8.65
CA GLY A 91 -11.71 13.07 -7.68
C GLY A 91 -10.27 12.61 -7.90
N PRO A 92 -9.34 13.07 -7.04
CA PRO A 92 -7.90 12.96 -7.31
C PRO A 92 -7.38 11.51 -7.32
N PHE A 93 -8.06 10.60 -6.62
CA PHE A 93 -7.75 9.17 -6.68
C PHE A 93 -8.15 8.51 -8.00
N ARG A 94 -9.23 8.99 -8.64
CA ARG A 94 -9.64 8.51 -9.96
C ARG A 94 -8.67 9.00 -11.02
N ASP A 95 -8.26 10.26 -10.97
CA ASP A 95 -7.25 10.80 -11.89
C ASP A 95 -5.95 9.98 -11.79
N TYR A 96 -5.49 9.70 -10.56
CA TYR A 96 -4.35 8.82 -10.34
C TYR A 96 -4.56 7.42 -10.95
N TYR A 97 -5.73 6.81 -10.76
CA TYR A 97 -6.07 5.51 -11.35
C TYR A 97 -6.07 5.54 -12.89
N GLU A 98 -6.65 6.57 -13.50
CA GLU A 98 -6.66 6.77 -14.95
C GLU A 98 -5.24 6.95 -15.49
N THR A 99 -4.34 7.65 -14.78
CA THR A 99 -2.92 7.71 -15.18
C THR A 99 -2.23 6.34 -15.17
N LEU A 100 -2.63 5.42 -14.28
CA LEU A 100 -2.09 4.06 -14.27
C LEU A 100 -2.59 3.26 -15.48
N LEU A 101 -3.87 3.42 -15.84
CA LEU A 101 -4.45 2.80 -17.03
C LEU A 101 -3.80 3.33 -18.31
N GLY A 102 -3.58 4.65 -18.41
CA GLY A 102 -2.89 5.28 -19.55
C GLY A 102 -1.45 4.79 -19.74
N LYS A 103 -0.82 4.26 -18.67
CA LYS A 103 0.50 3.59 -18.74
C LYS A 103 0.42 2.12 -19.17
N GLY A 104 -0.75 1.64 -19.58
CA GLY A 104 -0.96 0.25 -20.01
C GLY A 104 -1.11 -0.75 -18.86
N MET A 105 -1.30 -0.29 -17.61
CA MET A 105 -1.49 -1.20 -16.48
C MET A 105 -2.88 -1.87 -16.55
N LYS A 106 -2.93 -3.19 -16.35
CA LYS A 106 -4.21 -3.92 -16.24
C LYS A 106 -5.08 -3.33 -15.12
N PRO A 107 -6.41 -3.20 -15.30
CA PRO A 107 -7.30 -2.58 -14.31
C PRO A 107 -7.18 -3.15 -12.88
N GLU A 108 -7.04 -4.46 -12.75
CA GLU A 108 -6.88 -5.13 -11.45
C GLU A 108 -5.60 -4.69 -10.72
N MET A 109 -4.50 -4.60 -11.46
CA MET A 109 -3.20 -4.14 -10.94
C MET A 109 -3.23 -2.65 -10.61
N ALA A 110 -3.93 -1.85 -11.42
CA ALA A 110 -4.13 -0.44 -11.15
C ALA A 110 -4.93 -0.21 -9.86
N ARG A 111 -6.00 -1.00 -9.62
CA ARG A 111 -6.76 -0.96 -8.35
C ARG A 111 -5.92 -1.38 -7.14
N LEU A 112 -5.09 -2.41 -7.27
CA LEU A 112 -4.17 -2.82 -6.20
C LEU A 112 -3.16 -1.72 -5.89
N THR A 113 -2.62 -1.07 -6.92
CA THR A 113 -1.67 0.05 -6.78
C THR A 113 -2.34 1.26 -6.13
N LEU A 114 -3.57 1.57 -6.51
CA LEU A 114 -4.38 2.60 -5.88
C LEU A 114 -4.63 2.27 -4.39
N ALA A 115 -5.01 1.04 -4.05
CA ALA A 115 -5.19 0.62 -2.66
C ALA A 115 -3.92 0.81 -1.82
N ARG A 116 -2.76 0.42 -2.37
CA ARG A 116 -1.44 0.65 -1.73
C ARG A 116 -1.14 2.14 -1.53
N LYS A 117 -1.49 2.98 -2.50
CA LYS A 117 -1.30 4.43 -2.43
C LYS A 117 -2.18 5.06 -1.35
N ILE A 118 -3.47 4.68 -1.29
CA ILE A 118 -4.39 5.11 -0.22
C ILE A 118 -3.84 4.68 1.15
N ALA A 119 -3.41 3.42 1.31
CA ALA A 119 -2.85 2.94 2.56
C ALA A 119 -1.58 3.69 2.99
N ALA A 120 -0.68 4.02 2.04
CA ALA A 120 0.51 4.80 2.33
C ALA A 120 0.17 6.23 2.79
N ILE A 121 -0.77 6.88 2.10
CA ILE A 121 -1.26 8.21 2.46
C ILE A 121 -1.91 8.19 3.85
N SER A 122 -2.76 7.19 4.15
CA SER A 122 -3.35 7.02 5.47
C SER A 122 -2.30 6.90 6.57
N LEU A 123 -1.22 6.16 6.34
CA LEU A 123 -0.13 6.05 7.31
C LEU A 123 0.61 7.38 7.51
N ILE A 124 0.87 8.15 6.44
CA ILE A 124 1.55 9.46 6.51
C ILE A 124 0.68 10.48 7.26
N VAL A 125 -0.57 10.64 6.84
CA VAL A 125 -1.56 11.53 7.47
C VAL A 125 -1.69 11.22 8.95
N TRP A 126 -1.74 9.94 9.31
CA TRP A 126 -1.86 9.52 10.72
C TRP A 126 -0.58 9.79 11.52
N LYS A 127 0.60 9.54 10.96
CA LYS A 127 1.87 9.80 11.66
C LYS A 127 2.14 11.28 11.87
N LYS A 128 1.83 12.11 10.87
CA LYS A 128 2.04 13.56 10.94
C LYS A 128 0.94 14.30 11.71
N GLY A 129 -0.26 13.71 11.78
CA GLY A 129 -1.42 14.39 12.35
C GLY A 129 -1.96 15.51 11.46
N GLU A 130 -1.72 15.44 10.15
CA GLU A 130 -2.15 16.47 9.18
C GLU A 130 -3.48 16.08 8.50
N ARG A 131 -4.06 16.99 7.72
CA ARG A 131 -5.18 16.63 6.83
C ARG A 131 -4.64 16.08 5.51
N PHE A 132 -5.49 15.34 4.80
CA PHE A 132 -5.19 14.87 3.46
C PHE A 132 -4.95 16.05 2.53
N ASP A 133 -3.87 15.96 1.76
CA ASP A 133 -3.52 16.89 0.70
C ASP A 133 -3.39 16.09 -0.62
N PRO A 134 -4.13 16.44 -1.68
CA PRO A 134 -4.01 15.82 -2.99
C PRO A 134 -2.58 15.77 -3.55
N GLU A 135 -1.68 16.69 -3.18
CA GLU A 135 -0.27 16.67 -3.61
C GLU A 135 0.48 15.40 -3.14
N GLN A 136 0.00 14.76 -2.06
CA GLN A 136 0.52 13.46 -1.59
C GLN A 136 0.32 12.33 -2.63
N LEU A 137 -0.56 12.51 -3.61
CA LEU A 137 -0.70 11.60 -4.74
C LEU A 137 0.46 11.72 -5.72
N LYS A 138 0.96 12.93 -5.97
CA LYS A 138 2.08 13.21 -6.87
C LYS A 138 3.42 12.85 -6.24
N ALA A 139 3.54 12.99 -4.92
CA ALA A 139 4.73 12.58 -4.20
C ALA A 139 5.01 11.09 -4.45
N GLN A 140 6.13 10.79 -5.13
CA GLN A 140 6.60 9.43 -5.29
C GLN A 140 6.81 8.91 -3.87
N ALA A 141 5.98 7.95 -3.47
CA ALA A 141 6.16 7.38 -2.14
C ALA A 141 7.55 6.74 -2.17
N ALA A 142 8.51 7.32 -1.45
CA ALA A 142 9.86 6.79 -1.23
C ALA A 142 9.78 5.52 -0.38
#